data_AF-A0A7J3CUR0-F1
#
_entry.id   AF-A0A7J3CUR0-F1
#
_cell.length_a   1.000
_cell.length_b   1.000
_cell.length_c   1.000
_cell.angle_alpha   90.00
_cell.angle_beta   90.00
_cell.angle_gamma   90.00
#
_symmetry.space_group_name_H-M   'P 1'
#
loop_
_entity.id
_entity.type
_entity.pdbx_description
1 polymer ?
#
loop_
_entity_poly.entity_id
_entity_poly.type
_entity_poly.pdbx_seq_one_letter_code
_entity_poly.pdbx_strand_id
1 'polypeptide(L)'
;MKKSMTLTFFAFVLFSKTQEIETFKKIYFPLIEQTKQNISEEIEEIKMPKNLEKRWSDYLYGKKKPTPTHEKNENKNEKNIYWCTAFVQKQMIDYYGMEECKNAGIIKGNGEKIGGTWDLLNILRNNGSVVWEKEEKSSEIAKKAKEKKINLTELLAATNTREAEKFLEEGDIIFAWYPQSLFKHHYVTHSCIYIGEKEGKKYILQEWGRKVEVLELEKLYKRTPGGIDAIARPFRKIKLSEDINA
;
A
#
# COMPACT_ATOMS: atom_id res chain seq x y z
N MET A 1 35.87 54.48 -40.95
CA MET A 1 36.40 53.28 -40.25
C MET A 1 35.40 52.84 -39.18
N LYS A 2 34.47 51.92 -39.48
CA LYS A 2 33.42 51.43 -38.54
C LYS A 2 33.05 49.95 -38.77
N LYS A 3 34.03 49.06 -38.94
CA LYS A 3 33.78 47.61 -39.14
C LYS A 3 34.60 46.68 -38.23
N SER A 4 35.31 47.21 -37.22
CA SER A 4 36.31 46.43 -36.46
C SER A 4 35.92 46.06 -35.03
N MET A 5 34.80 46.53 -34.47
CA MET A 5 34.42 46.20 -33.07
C MET A 5 33.39 45.07 -32.94
N THR A 6 32.61 44.78 -33.99
CA THR A 6 31.52 43.79 -33.90
C THR A 6 32.03 42.34 -33.96
N LEU A 7 33.13 42.09 -34.69
CA LEU A 7 33.67 40.73 -34.86
C LEU A 7 34.33 40.20 -33.57
N THR A 8 35.00 41.08 -32.81
CA THR A 8 35.69 40.73 -31.56
C THR A 8 34.71 40.44 -30.42
N PHE A 9 33.55 41.10 -30.39
CA PHE A 9 32.51 40.86 -29.37
C PHE A 9 31.81 39.51 -29.57
N PHE A 10 31.51 39.12 -30.82
CA PHE A 10 30.93 37.81 -31.12
C PHE A 10 31.89 36.64 -30.81
N ALA A 11 33.19 36.80 -31.09
CA ALA A 11 34.18 35.79 -30.75
C ALA A 11 34.33 35.60 -29.23
N PHE A 12 34.25 36.68 -28.44
CA PHE A 12 34.31 36.61 -26.97
C PHE A 12 33.07 35.93 -26.37
N VAL A 13 31.87 36.23 -26.87
CA VAL A 13 30.61 35.59 -26.44
C VAL A 13 30.55 34.10 -26.83
N LEU A 14 31.10 33.73 -27.99
CA LEU A 14 31.22 32.32 -28.38
C LEU A 14 32.27 31.59 -27.54
N PHE A 15 33.42 32.20 -27.29
CA PHE A 15 34.50 31.61 -26.47
C PHE A 15 34.07 31.40 -25.02
N SER A 16 33.38 32.37 -24.41
CA SER A 16 32.85 32.25 -23.04
C SER A 16 31.77 31.17 -22.92
N LYS A 17 30.88 31.02 -23.93
CA LYS A 17 29.90 29.93 -23.97
C LYS A 17 30.55 28.55 -24.16
N THR A 18 31.61 28.42 -24.96
CA THR A 18 32.36 27.16 -25.06
C THR A 18 33.07 26.81 -23.75
N GLN A 19 33.65 27.78 -23.05
CA GLN A 19 34.25 27.55 -21.73
C GLN A 19 33.21 27.17 -20.67
N GLU A 20 32.01 27.78 -20.68
CA GLU A 20 30.91 27.40 -19.79
C GLU A 20 30.41 25.98 -20.10
N ILE A 21 30.31 25.59 -21.38
CA ILE A 21 29.90 24.22 -21.77
C ILE A 21 30.98 23.19 -21.41
N GLU A 22 32.27 23.50 -21.60
CA GLU A 22 33.36 22.62 -21.20
C GLU A 22 33.45 22.48 -19.68
N THR A 23 33.28 23.58 -18.95
CA THR A 23 33.24 23.58 -17.48
C THR A 23 32.02 22.81 -16.97
N PHE A 24 30.87 22.97 -17.63
CA PHE A 24 29.66 22.22 -17.31
C PHE A 24 29.88 20.71 -17.51
N LYS A 25 30.44 20.31 -18.65
CA LYS A 25 30.79 18.91 -18.93
C LYS A 25 31.88 18.36 -18.00
N LYS A 26 32.82 19.18 -17.56
CA LYS A 26 33.93 18.71 -16.73
C LYS A 26 33.57 18.59 -15.25
N ILE A 27 32.62 19.41 -14.77
CA ILE A 27 32.21 19.42 -13.36
C ILE A 27 30.90 18.65 -13.16
N TYR A 28 29.87 18.92 -13.95
CA TYR A 28 28.53 18.38 -13.70
C TYR A 28 28.32 17.01 -14.31
N PHE A 29 28.96 16.67 -15.42
CA PHE A 29 28.82 15.34 -16.02
C PHE A 29 29.37 14.22 -15.11
N PRO A 30 30.58 14.36 -14.52
CA PRO A 30 31.04 13.41 -13.51
C PRO A 30 30.16 13.39 -12.26
N LEU A 31 29.64 14.54 -11.83
CA LEU A 31 28.71 14.60 -10.69
C LEU A 31 27.40 13.86 -10.99
N ILE A 32 26.87 13.98 -12.22
CA ILE A 32 25.66 13.28 -12.68
C ILE A 32 25.94 11.78 -12.81
N GLU A 33 27.09 11.37 -13.33
CA GLU A 33 27.47 9.95 -13.40
C GLU A 33 27.69 9.35 -12.02
N GLN A 34 28.34 10.08 -11.11
CA GLN A 34 28.53 9.67 -9.73
C GLN A 34 27.19 9.63 -8.98
N THR A 35 26.27 10.56 -9.24
CA THR A 35 24.90 10.53 -8.69
C THR A 35 24.12 9.35 -9.27
N LYS A 36 24.27 9.03 -10.57
CA LYS A 36 23.67 7.82 -11.17
C LYS A 36 24.24 6.54 -10.58
N GLN A 37 25.55 6.47 -10.35
CA GLN A 37 26.20 5.34 -9.68
C GLN A 37 25.72 5.20 -8.24
N ASN A 38 25.70 6.29 -7.47
CA ASN A 38 25.19 6.30 -6.09
C ASN A 38 23.70 5.92 -6.03
N ILE A 39 22.87 6.39 -6.96
CA ILE A 39 21.47 5.93 -7.07
C ILE A 39 21.42 4.45 -7.48
N SER A 40 22.30 3.98 -8.37
CA SER A 40 22.34 2.56 -8.74
C SER A 40 22.85 1.65 -7.63
N GLU A 41 23.63 2.19 -6.68
CA GLU A 41 24.14 1.49 -5.49
C GLU A 41 23.16 1.60 -4.30
N GLU A 42 22.41 2.69 -4.16
CA GLU A 42 21.30 2.84 -3.18
C GLU A 42 20.01 2.15 -3.63
N ILE A 43 19.82 1.96 -4.94
CA ILE A 43 19.01 0.85 -5.45
C ILE A 43 19.85 -0.41 -5.24
N GLU A 44 20.08 -0.77 -3.98
CA GLU A 44 20.03 -2.19 -3.65
C GLU A 44 18.75 -2.67 -4.30
N GLU A 45 18.90 -3.51 -5.33
CA GLU A 45 17.79 -4.23 -5.93
C GLU A 45 16.89 -4.65 -4.77
N ILE A 46 15.72 -4.02 -4.66
CA ILE A 46 14.60 -4.63 -3.98
C ILE A 46 14.32 -5.83 -4.86
N LYS A 47 15.09 -6.91 -4.64
CA LYS A 47 15.04 -8.13 -5.42
C LYS A 47 13.60 -8.57 -5.29
N MET A 48 12.89 -8.47 -6.41
CA MET A 48 11.56 -9.02 -6.49
C MET A 48 11.66 -10.46 -5.98
N PRO A 49 10.78 -10.90 -5.07
CA PRO A 49 10.81 -12.27 -4.62
C PRO A 49 10.76 -13.18 -5.85
N LYS A 50 11.69 -14.13 -5.93
CA LYS A 50 11.98 -15.00 -7.09
C LYS A 50 10.80 -15.89 -7.57
N ASN A 51 9.60 -15.72 -7.03
CA ASN A 51 8.42 -16.52 -7.36
C ASN A 51 7.40 -15.71 -8.17
N LEU A 52 7.66 -15.59 -9.48
CA LEU A 52 6.69 -15.12 -10.49
C LEU A 52 5.44 -16.02 -10.59
N GLU A 53 5.43 -17.19 -9.94
CA GLU A 53 4.33 -18.16 -10.02
C GLU A 53 3.21 -17.94 -9.01
N LYS A 54 3.43 -17.22 -7.91
CA LYS A 54 2.39 -17.04 -6.89
C LYS A 54 1.43 -15.93 -7.33
N ARG A 55 0.14 -16.24 -7.47
CA ARG A 55 -0.93 -15.25 -7.66
C ARG A 55 -1.89 -15.21 -6.49
N TRP A 56 -2.36 -14.03 -6.11
CA TRP A 56 -3.39 -13.92 -5.07
C TRP A 56 -4.71 -14.57 -5.50
N SER A 57 -4.98 -14.56 -6.81
CA SER A 57 -6.13 -15.28 -7.39
C SER A 57 -6.07 -16.81 -7.20
N ASP A 58 -4.93 -17.41 -6.83
CA ASP A 58 -4.86 -18.84 -6.52
C ASP A 58 -5.73 -19.22 -5.31
N TYR A 59 -5.96 -18.30 -4.36
CA TYR A 59 -6.92 -18.49 -3.28
C TYR A 59 -8.36 -18.54 -3.79
N LEU A 60 -8.69 -17.71 -4.79
CA LEU A 60 -10.02 -17.65 -5.39
C LEU A 60 -10.39 -18.95 -6.11
N TYR A 61 -9.41 -19.59 -6.75
CA TYR A 61 -9.60 -20.86 -7.46
C TYR A 61 -9.33 -22.10 -6.60
N GLY A 62 -9.09 -21.93 -5.30
CA GLY A 62 -8.85 -23.05 -4.37
C GLY A 62 -7.51 -23.77 -4.58
N LYS A 63 -6.61 -23.22 -5.41
CA LYS A 63 -5.25 -23.73 -5.63
C LYS A 63 -4.35 -23.50 -4.42
N LYS A 64 -4.65 -22.45 -3.63
CA LYS A 64 -4.00 -22.16 -2.36
C LYS A 64 -5.06 -22.07 -1.25
N LYS A 65 -4.76 -22.65 -0.09
CA LYS A 65 -5.62 -22.55 1.11
C LYS A 65 -5.06 -21.48 2.05
N PRO A 66 -5.91 -20.57 2.58
CA PRO A 66 -5.46 -19.57 3.53
C PRO A 66 -5.21 -20.20 4.90
N THR A 67 -4.13 -19.80 5.54
CA THR A 67 -3.76 -20.31 6.86
C THR A 67 -4.51 -19.52 7.95
N PRO A 68 -5.41 -20.14 8.73
CA PRO A 68 -6.12 -19.43 9.80
C PRO A 68 -5.14 -18.92 10.87
N THR A 69 -5.50 -17.85 11.56
CA THR A 69 -4.73 -17.38 12.72
C THR A 69 -5.06 -18.14 13.99
N HIS A 70 -6.22 -18.79 14.04
CA HIS A 70 -6.59 -19.65 15.15
C HIS A 70 -5.97 -21.03 14.99
N GLU A 71 -4.94 -21.33 15.76
CA GLU A 71 -4.55 -22.72 15.98
C GLU A 71 -5.50 -23.39 16.97
N LYS A 72 -5.76 -24.70 16.80
CA LYS A 72 -6.63 -25.49 17.69
C LYS A 72 -6.18 -25.49 19.17
N ASN A 73 -4.98 -24.99 19.47
CA ASN A 73 -4.33 -25.07 20.78
C ASN A 73 -3.97 -23.70 21.41
N GLU A 74 -4.45 -22.57 20.90
CA GLU A 74 -4.21 -21.30 21.60
C GLU A 74 -4.99 -21.26 22.92
N ASN A 75 -4.25 -21.05 24.01
CA ASN A 75 -4.77 -20.80 25.35
C ASN A 75 -5.97 -19.84 25.25
N LYS A 76 -7.14 -20.30 25.71
CA LYS A 76 -8.42 -19.55 25.68
C LYS A 76 -8.39 -18.16 26.34
N ASN A 77 -7.25 -17.77 26.93
CA ASN A 77 -7.06 -16.57 27.73
C ASN A 77 -6.42 -15.40 26.96
N GLU A 78 -5.76 -15.62 25.82
CA GLU A 78 -5.26 -14.51 25.00
C GLU A 78 -6.34 -14.04 24.03
N LYS A 79 -7.07 -13.01 24.45
CA LYS A 79 -7.96 -12.26 23.56
C LYS A 79 -7.10 -11.49 22.56
N ASN A 80 -6.75 -12.11 21.44
CA ASN A 80 -6.30 -11.35 20.28
C ASN A 80 -7.49 -10.51 19.80
N ILE A 81 -7.47 -9.20 20.02
CA ILE A 81 -8.60 -8.31 19.71
C ILE A 81 -8.67 -8.00 18.20
N TYR A 82 -7.60 -8.30 17.44
CA TYR A 82 -7.41 -7.88 16.06
C TYR A 82 -7.04 -9.04 15.13
N TRP A 83 -7.91 -10.06 15.09
CA TRP A 83 -7.71 -11.25 14.26
C TRP A 83 -7.51 -10.96 12.78
N CYS A 84 -8.20 -9.95 12.23
CA CYS A 84 -8.06 -9.56 10.83
C CYS A 84 -6.65 -9.05 10.50
N THR A 85 -6.04 -8.25 11.37
CA THR A 85 -4.66 -7.76 11.19
C THR A 85 -3.65 -8.88 11.28
N ALA A 86 -3.77 -9.74 12.29
CA ALA A 86 -2.93 -10.93 12.43
C ALA A 86 -3.06 -11.85 11.22
N PHE A 87 -4.27 -11.97 10.66
CA PHE A 87 -4.55 -12.77 9.48
C PHE A 87 -3.87 -12.21 8.24
N VAL A 88 -4.02 -10.90 7.99
CA VAL A 88 -3.34 -10.23 6.88
C VAL A 88 -1.83 -10.43 6.99
N GLN A 89 -1.24 -10.22 8.17
CA GLN A 89 0.19 -10.45 8.40
C GLN A 89 0.60 -11.88 8.10
N LYS A 90 -0.15 -12.87 8.61
CA LYS A 90 0.15 -14.28 8.39
C LYS A 90 0.05 -14.65 6.90
N GLN A 91 -1.00 -14.21 6.20
CA GLN A 91 -1.13 -14.47 4.77
C GLN A 91 0.00 -13.81 3.96
N MET A 92 0.38 -12.58 4.30
CA MET A 92 1.48 -11.88 3.64
C MET A 92 2.81 -12.59 3.87
N ILE A 93 3.10 -13.04 5.09
CA ILE A 93 4.32 -13.81 5.43
C ILE A 93 4.34 -15.14 4.68
N ASP A 94 3.24 -15.89 4.68
CA ASP A 94 3.11 -17.17 3.96
C ASP A 94 3.26 -16.98 2.43
N TYR A 95 2.98 -15.76 1.93
CA TYR A 95 3.05 -15.43 0.52
C TYR A 95 4.45 -14.98 0.10
N TYR A 96 4.97 -13.93 0.76
CA TYR A 96 6.18 -13.21 0.39
C TYR A 96 7.42 -13.62 1.18
N GLY A 97 7.26 -14.11 2.41
CA GLY A 97 8.37 -14.38 3.33
C GLY A 97 8.45 -13.37 4.47
N MET A 98 9.13 -13.77 5.55
CA MET A 98 9.27 -12.99 6.77
C MET A 98 10.08 -11.70 6.54
N GLU A 99 11.21 -11.79 5.85
CA GLU A 99 12.12 -10.65 5.65
C GLU A 99 11.49 -9.59 4.73
N GLU A 100 10.85 -10.01 3.65
CA GLU A 100 10.10 -9.13 2.75
C GLU A 100 8.97 -8.41 3.49
N CYS A 101 8.26 -9.11 4.38
CA CYS A 101 7.23 -8.50 5.22
C CYS A 101 7.78 -7.51 6.27
N LYS A 102 8.98 -7.74 6.83
CA LYS A 102 9.64 -6.75 7.69
C LYS A 102 9.97 -5.48 6.91
N ASN A 103 10.58 -5.64 5.73
CA ASN A 103 10.98 -4.51 4.88
C ASN A 103 9.77 -3.71 4.39
N ALA A 104 8.66 -4.38 4.08
CA ALA A 104 7.42 -3.74 3.66
C ALA A 104 6.59 -3.15 4.82
N GLY A 105 7.05 -3.27 6.08
CA GLY A 105 6.32 -2.75 7.25
C GLY A 105 5.03 -3.51 7.59
N ILE A 106 4.90 -4.76 7.13
CA ILE A 106 3.77 -5.64 7.47
C ILE A 106 3.91 -6.21 8.88
N ILE A 107 5.13 -6.37 9.35
CA ILE A 107 5.49 -6.75 10.72
C ILE A 107 6.58 -5.81 11.22
N LYS A 108 6.78 -5.77 12.53
CA LYS A 108 7.83 -4.93 13.12
C LYS A 108 9.21 -5.47 12.74
N GLY A 109 10.22 -4.60 12.70
CA GLY A 109 11.60 -4.98 12.34
C GLY A 109 12.22 -6.06 13.23
N ASN A 110 11.76 -6.19 14.48
CA ASN A 110 12.15 -7.27 15.41
C ASN A 110 11.39 -8.60 15.19
N GLY A 111 10.52 -8.69 14.18
CA GLY A 111 9.70 -9.87 13.89
C GLY A 111 8.39 -9.96 14.67
N GLU A 112 8.07 -9.01 15.54
CA GLU A 112 6.80 -9.00 16.27
C GLU A 112 5.61 -8.63 15.36
N LYS A 113 4.45 -9.22 15.67
CA LYS A 113 3.16 -8.89 15.05
C LYS A 113 2.73 -7.47 15.43
N ILE A 114 2.07 -6.79 14.49
CA ILE A 114 1.41 -5.51 14.77
C ILE A 114 0.00 -5.81 15.29
N GLY A 115 -0.32 -5.29 16.47
CA GLY A 115 -1.58 -5.55 17.16
C GLY A 115 -2.78 -4.92 16.44
N GLY A 116 -2.84 -3.59 16.32
CA GLY A 116 -4.01 -2.89 15.78
C GLY A 116 -4.01 -2.78 14.26
N THR A 117 -5.20 -2.83 13.66
CA THR A 117 -5.39 -2.53 12.22
C THR A 117 -4.91 -1.12 11.85
N TRP A 118 -5.15 -0.14 12.72
CA TRP A 118 -4.67 1.23 12.52
C TRP A 118 -3.16 1.36 12.65
N ASP A 119 -2.52 0.56 13.51
CA ASP A 119 -1.07 0.58 13.64
C ASP A 119 -0.43 0.07 12.34
N LEU A 120 -0.99 -0.99 11.76
CA LEU A 120 -0.57 -1.50 10.44
C LEU A 120 -0.77 -0.42 9.36
N LEU A 121 -1.95 0.21 9.29
CA LEU A 121 -2.20 1.28 8.32
C LEU A 121 -1.25 2.46 8.52
N ASN A 122 -0.95 2.87 9.76
CA ASN A 122 -0.04 3.98 10.03
C ASN A 122 1.39 3.66 9.58
N ILE A 123 1.87 2.44 9.81
CA ILE A 123 3.18 2.00 9.33
C ILE A 123 3.22 2.01 7.80
N LEU A 124 2.19 1.46 7.15
CA LEU A 124 2.07 1.45 5.69
C LEU A 124 1.87 2.84 5.09
N ARG A 125 1.29 3.78 5.84
CA ARG A 125 1.20 5.19 5.42
C ARG A 125 2.59 5.83 5.47
N ASN A 126 3.30 5.64 6.58
CA ASN A 126 4.60 6.25 6.82
C ASN A 126 5.68 5.75 5.85
N ASN A 127 5.56 4.53 5.34
CA ASN A 127 6.47 3.99 4.32
C ASN A 127 6.00 4.23 2.88
N GLY A 128 4.93 5.01 2.66
CA GLY A 128 4.43 5.35 1.33
C GLY A 128 3.69 4.23 0.60
N SER A 129 3.25 3.18 1.30
CA SER A 129 2.50 2.07 0.69
C SER A 129 1.00 2.36 0.51
N VAL A 130 0.45 3.39 1.14
CA VAL A 130 -0.97 3.77 0.95
C VAL A 130 -1.16 4.38 -0.44
N VAL A 131 -1.99 3.75 -1.27
CA VAL A 131 -2.28 4.17 -2.65
C VAL A 131 -3.59 4.95 -2.76
N TRP A 132 -4.47 4.78 -1.79
CA TRP A 132 -5.72 5.51 -1.69
C TRP A 132 -6.17 5.56 -0.23
N GLU A 133 -6.66 6.72 0.20
CA GLU A 133 -7.25 6.92 1.53
C GLU A 133 -8.45 7.86 1.40
N LYS A 134 -9.54 7.52 2.08
CA LYS A 134 -10.77 8.32 2.13
C LYS A 134 -10.49 9.63 2.86
N GLU A 135 -10.91 10.76 2.26
CA GLU A 135 -10.68 12.10 2.83
C GLU A 135 -11.31 12.25 4.21
N GLU A 136 -12.61 11.97 4.33
CA GLU A 136 -13.30 11.92 5.62
C GLU A 136 -13.40 10.47 6.13
N LYS A 137 -12.66 10.18 7.20
CA LYS A 137 -12.58 8.82 7.76
C LYS A 137 -13.91 8.40 8.38
N SER A 138 -14.29 7.14 8.18
CA SER A 138 -15.54 6.59 8.76
C SER A 138 -15.60 6.72 10.29
N SER A 139 -14.45 6.73 10.97
CA SER A 139 -14.36 6.99 12.42
C SER A 139 -14.76 8.41 12.83
N GLU A 140 -14.48 9.41 11.99
CA GLU A 140 -14.83 10.82 12.28
C GLU A 140 -16.33 11.05 12.07
N ILE A 141 -16.87 10.47 11.00
CA ILE A 141 -18.30 10.41 10.74
C ILE A 141 -19.03 9.76 11.93
N ALA A 142 -18.47 8.67 12.47
CA ALA A 142 -19.03 7.98 13.63
C ALA A 142 -19.00 8.81 14.92
N LYS A 143 -17.92 9.55 15.19
CA LYS A 143 -17.83 10.50 16.32
C LYS A 143 -18.95 11.56 16.22
N LYS A 144 -19.04 12.21 15.06
CA LYS A 144 -20.05 13.24 14.77
C LYS A 144 -21.48 12.68 14.92
N ALA A 145 -21.73 11.46 14.44
CA ALA A 145 -23.04 10.81 14.57
C ALA A 145 -23.42 10.53 16.03
N LYS A 146 -22.47 10.05 16.83
CA LYS A 146 -22.67 9.78 18.26
C LYS A 146 -23.01 11.05 19.03
N GLU A 147 -22.28 12.13 18.79
CA GLU A 147 -22.53 13.44 19.41
C GLU A 147 -23.91 13.99 19.03
N LYS A 148 -24.31 13.80 17.77
CA LYS A 148 -25.58 14.30 17.23
C LYS A 148 -26.78 13.34 17.43
N LYS A 149 -26.59 12.19 18.08
CA LYS A 149 -27.60 11.12 18.24
C LYS A 149 -28.26 10.68 16.91
N ILE A 150 -27.48 10.65 15.82
CA ILE A 150 -27.92 10.23 14.48
C ILE A 150 -27.77 8.71 14.32
N ASN A 151 -28.63 8.08 13.51
CA ASN A 151 -28.47 6.69 13.11
C ASN A 151 -27.17 6.51 12.29
N LEU A 152 -26.20 5.82 12.89
CA LEU A 152 -24.87 5.64 12.34
C LEU A 152 -24.86 4.82 11.03
N THR A 153 -25.73 3.83 10.91
CA THR A 153 -25.77 2.92 9.75
C THR A 153 -26.18 3.66 8.48
N GLU A 154 -27.22 4.49 8.57
CA GLU A 154 -27.74 5.29 7.45
C GLU A 154 -26.74 6.35 7.01
N LEU A 155 -26.11 7.04 7.97
CA LEU A 155 -25.11 8.07 7.69
C LEU A 155 -23.89 7.49 6.97
N LEU A 156 -23.44 6.30 7.38
CA LEU A 156 -22.28 5.66 6.77
C LEU A 156 -22.58 5.09 5.40
N ALA A 157 -23.75 4.47 5.22
CA ALA A 157 -24.20 4.02 3.91
C ALA A 157 -24.23 5.18 2.89
N ALA A 158 -24.60 6.38 3.32
CA ALA A 158 -24.59 7.58 2.46
C ALA A 158 -23.17 8.07 2.09
N THR A 159 -22.16 7.73 2.90
CA THR A 159 -20.74 8.08 2.65
C THR A 159 -19.95 6.92 2.06
N ASN A 160 -20.61 5.81 1.74
CA ASN A 160 -19.99 4.64 1.16
C ASN A 160 -19.74 4.90 -0.33
N THR A 161 -18.49 5.20 -0.68
CA THR A 161 -18.08 5.37 -2.07
C THR A 161 -17.41 4.10 -2.59
N ARG A 162 -17.69 3.77 -3.86
CA ARG A 162 -16.97 2.72 -4.61
C ARG A 162 -15.71 3.22 -5.29
N GLU A 163 -15.32 4.45 -5.01
CA GLU A 163 -14.16 5.08 -5.65
C GLU A 163 -12.87 4.29 -5.38
N ALA A 164 -12.72 3.76 -4.17
CA ALA A 164 -11.60 2.91 -3.77
C ALA A 164 -11.38 1.74 -4.76
N GLU A 165 -12.45 1.21 -5.36
CA GLU A 165 -12.36 0.02 -6.20
C GLU A 165 -11.55 0.21 -7.49
N LYS A 166 -11.33 1.45 -7.95
CA LYS A 166 -10.50 1.75 -9.14
C LYS A 166 -9.00 1.64 -8.87
N PHE A 167 -8.61 1.61 -7.60
CA PHE A 167 -7.22 1.53 -7.18
C PHE A 167 -6.78 0.11 -6.81
N LEU A 168 -7.71 -0.85 -6.76
CA LEU A 168 -7.44 -2.19 -6.28
C LEU A 168 -6.60 -3.02 -7.25
N GLU A 169 -5.52 -3.59 -6.74
CA GLU A 169 -4.68 -4.60 -7.40
C GLU A 169 -4.51 -5.85 -6.52
N GLU A 170 -4.36 -7.02 -7.15
CA GLU A 170 -4.15 -8.29 -6.44
C GLU A 170 -3.03 -8.17 -5.39
N GLY A 171 -3.35 -8.47 -4.13
CA GLY A 171 -2.44 -8.38 -2.99
C GLY A 171 -2.53 -7.08 -2.19
N ASP A 172 -3.36 -6.12 -2.62
CA ASP A 172 -3.62 -4.92 -1.85
C ASP A 172 -4.32 -5.25 -0.52
N ILE A 173 -3.92 -4.55 0.54
CA ILE A 173 -4.56 -4.60 1.85
C ILE A 173 -5.65 -3.55 1.87
N ILE A 174 -6.88 -4.00 2.07
CA ILE A 174 -8.06 -3.15 2.25
C ILE A 174 -8.25 -2.91 3.74
N PHE A 175 -8.42 -1.64 4.11
CA PHE A 175 -8.84 -1.21 5.43
C PHE A 175 -10.27 -0.70 5.35
N ALA A 176 -11.18 -1.35 6.07
CA ALA A 176 -12.61 -1.03 6.06
C ALA A 176 -13.11 -0.78 7.48
N TRP A 177 -14.19 -0.03 7.64
CA TRP A 177 -14.67 0.34 8.98
C TRP A 177 -15.84 -0.52 9.45
N TYR A 178 -15.77 -1.06 10.68
CA TYR A 178 -16.84 -1.86 11.27
C TYR A 178 -17.57 -1.12 12.41
N PRO A 179 -18.89 -0.84 12.28
CA PRO A 179 -19.62 -0.02 13.24
C PRO A 179 -19.76 -0.57 14.64
N GLN A 180 -19.80 -1.89 14.75
CA GLN A 180 -20.18 -2.52 16.00
C GLN A 180 -18.98 -2.81 16.91
N SER A 181 -17.74 -2.61 16.44
CA SER A 181 -16.53 -2.77 17.24
C SER A 181 -16.07 -1.45 17.85
N LEU A 182 -16.77 -1.02 18.89
CA LEU A 182 -16.27 0.01 19.81
C LEU A 182 -15.47 -0.68 20.92
N PHE A 183 -14.15 -0.79 20.78
CA PHE A 183 -13.30 -1.25 21.88
C PHE A 183 -12.46 -0.08 22.39
N LYS A 184 -12.66 0.29 23.67
CA LYS A 184 -11.81 1.22 24.43
C LYS A 184 -11.33 2.47 23.65
N HIS A 185 -12.26 3.27 23.13
CA HIS A 185 -11.97 4.55 22.44
C HIS A 185 -11.27 4.47 21.07
N HIS A 186 -10.97 3.27 20.56
CA HIS A 186 -10.39 3.08 19.24
C HIS A 186 -11.44 2.54 18.28
N TYR A 187 -11.61 3.23 17.16
CA TYR A 187 -12.52 2.84 16.09
C TYR A 187 -11.85 1.72 15.31
N VAL A 188 -12.19 0.47 15.60
CA VAL A 188 -11.50 -0.68 15.00
C VAL A 188 -11.87 -0.77 13.52
N THR A 189 -10.85 -0.61 12.69
CA THR A 189 -10.89 -0.94 11.27
C THR A 189 -10.74 -2.45 11.10
N HIS A 190 -11.51 -3.03 10.21
CA HIS A 190 -11.29 -4.36 9.67
C HIS A 190 -10.19 -4.29 8.59
N SER A 191 -9.43 -5.36 8.43
CA SER A 191 -8.49 -5.50 7.32
C SER A 191 -8.70 -6.81 6.56
N CYS A 192 -8.49 -6.76 5.25
CA CYS A 192 -8.57 -7.92 4.37
C CYS A 192 -7.66 -7.73 3.16
N ILE A 193 -7.49 -8.78 2.35
CA ILE A 193 -6.62 -8.76 1.17
C ILE A 193 -7.49 -8.85 -0.07
N TYR A 194 -7.30 -7.96 -1.04
CA TYR A 194 -7.92 -8.11 -2.36
C TYR A 194 -7.22 -9.20 -3.16
N ILE A 195 -7.97 -10.18 -3.64
CA ILE A 195 -7.40 -11.37 -4.31
C ILE A 195 -7.73 -11.48 -5.80
N GLY A 196 -8.40 -10.48 -6.35
CA GLY A 196 -8.65 -10.37 -7.79
C GLY A 196 -10.13 -10.44 -8.16
N GLU A 197 -10.36 -10.63 -9.46
CA GLU A 197 -11.68 -10.58 -10.08
C GLU A 197 -12.00 -11.89 -10.81
N LYS A 198 -13.27 -12.30 -10.77
CA LYS A 198 -13.81 -13.42 -11.55
C LYS A 198 -15.23 -13.08 -12.00
N GLU A 199 -15.50 -13.24 -13.30
CA GLU A 199 -16.83 -13.02 -13.90
C GLU A 199 -17.38 -11.62 -13.58
N GLY A 200 -16.53 -10.58 -13.65
CA GLY A 200 -16.93 -9.20 -13.35
C GLY A 200 -17.09 -8.88 -11.86
N LYS A 201 -16.80 -9.83 -10.96
CA LYS A 201 -16.95 -9.67 -9.51
C LYS A 201 -15.60 -9.66 -8.81
N LYS A 202 -15.41 -8.70 -7.92
CA LYS A 202 -14.21 -8.53 -7.10
C LYS A 202 -14.28 -9.39 -5.84
N TYR A 203 -13.16 -10.00 -5.46
CA TYR A 203 -13.08 -10.89 -4.31
C TYR A 203 -11.99 -10.47 -3.32
N ILE A 204 -12.29 -10.72 -2.04
CA ILE A 204 -11.36 -10.53 -0.93
C ILE A 204 -11.12 -11.84 -0.20
N LEU A 205 -9.99 -11.89 0.48
CA LEU A 205 -9.65 -12.90 1.46
C LEU A 205 -9.60 -12.25 2.84
N GLN A 206 -10.32 -12.82 3.80
CA GLN A 206 -10.38 -12.28 5.16
C GLN A 206 -10.55 -13.38 6.21
N GLU A 207 -10.29 -13.01 7.46
CA GLU A 207 -10.74 -13.74 8.63
C GLU A 207 -11.74 -12.88 9.40
N TRP A 208 -12.97 -13.36 9.51
CA TRP A 208 -14.07 -12.68 10.19
C TRP A 208 -14.67 -13.59 11.27
N GLY A 209 -14.63 -13.16 12.53
CA GLY A 209 -15.21 -13.93 13.63
C GLY A 209 -14.68 -15.37 13.70
N ARG A 210 -13.37 -15.56 13.48
CA ARG A 210 -12.65 -16.85 13.42
C ARG A 210 -12.88 -17.72 12.19
N LYS A 211 -13.63 -17.21 11.21
CA LYS A 211 -13.85 -17.89 9.95
C LYS A 211 -12.99 -17.25 8.88
N VAL A 212 -12.11 -18.05 8.27
CA VAL A 212 -11.41 -17.66 7.06
C VAL A 212 -12.33 -17.87 5.86
N GLU A 213 -12.46 -16.85 5.02
CA GLU A 213 -13.34 -16.90 3.86
C GLU A 213 -12.82 -16.10 2.66
N VAL A 214 -13.12 -16.62 1.47
CA VAL A 214 -13.08 -15.88 0.21
C VAL A 214 -14.48 -15.34 -0.05
N LEU A 215 -14.59 -14.03 -0.23
CA LEU A 215 -15.87 -13.33 -0.26
C LEU A 215 -15.91 -12.31 -1.40
N GLU A 216 -17.07 -12.13 -2.04
CA GLU A 216 -17.28 -10.99 -2.94
C GLU A 216 -17.14 -9.67 -2.15
N LEU A 217 -16.44 -8.68 -2.73
CA LEU A 217 -16.24 -7.36 -2.13
C LEU A 217 -17.58 -6.68 -1.78
N GLU A 218 -18.62 -6.92 -2.58
CA GLU A 218 -19.98 -6.44 -2.32
C GLU A 218 -20.49 -6.83 -0.93
N LYS A 219 -20.17 -8.04 -0.48
CA LYS A 219 -20.60 -8.54 0.83
C LYS A 219 -19.79 -7.90 1.96
N LEU A 220 -18.57 -7.41 1.71
CA LEU A 220 -17.83 -6.59 2.65
C LEU A 220 -18.57 -5.27 2.87
N TYR A 221 -18.93 -4.54 1.81
CA TYR A 221 -19.67 -3.28 1.90
C TYR A 221 -20.97 -3.38 2.70
N LYS A 222 -21.67 -4.52 2.63
CA LYS A 222 -22.85 -4.79 3.45
C LYS A 222 -22.55 -4.97 4.95
N ARG A 223 -21.35 -5.48 5.29
CA ARG A 223 -20.90 -5.69 6.67
C ARG A 223 -20.23 -4.45 7.27
N THR A 224 -19.57 -3.66 6.43
CA THR A 224 -18.84 -2.44 6.77
C THR A 224 -19.50 -1.26 6.05
N PRO A 225 -20.63 -0.72 6.56
CA PRO A 225 -21.39 0.31 5.86
C PRO A 225 -20.62 1.61 5.61
N GLY A 226 -19.50 1.87 6.33
CA GLY A 226 -18.59 2.99 6.02
C GLY A 226 -17.71 2.78 4.78
N GLY A 227 -17.73 1.56 4.23
CA GLY A 227 -16.93 1.15 3.08
C GLY A 227 -15.46 0.97 3.40
N ILE A 228 -14.65 1.18 2.37
CA ILE A 228 -13.18 1.15 2.44
C ILE A 228 -12.71 2.54 2.86
N ASP A 229 -11.90 2.60 3.93
CA ASP A 229 -11.25 3.83 4.40
C ASP A 229 -9.86 4.00 3.78
N ALA A 230 -9.14 2.91 3.48
CA ALA A 230 -7.84 2.98 2.84
C ALA A 230 -7.49 1.70 2.08
N ILE A 231 -6.59 1.84 1.11
CA ILE A 231 -5.95 0.74 0.38
C ILE A 231 -4.44 0.93 0.49
N ALA A 232 -3.74 -0.12 0.91
CA ALA A 232 -2.28 -0.15 0.92
C ALA A 232 -1.72 -1.25 0.02
N ARG A 233 -0.66 -0.91 -0.70
CA ARG A 233 0.11 -1.78 -1.59
C ARG A 233 1.53 -1.93 -1.06
N PRO A 234 1.74 -2.81 -0.07
CA PRO A 234 3.06 -3.01 0.56
C PRO A 234 4.12 -3.53 -0.42
N PHE A 235 3.70 -4.31 -1.42
CA PHE A 235 4.58 -4.88 -2.43
C PHE A 235 4.24 -4.26 -3.77
N ARG A 236 4.79 -3.06 -4.04
CA ARG A 236 4.63 -2.41 -5.35
C ARG A 236 5.25 -3.31 -6.41
N LYS A 237 4.47 -3.70 -7.42
CA LYS A 237 5.05 -4.18 -8.68
C LYS A 237 5.75 -2.98 -9.31
N ILE A 238 7.08 -2.99 -9.34
CA ILE A 238 7.80 -2.11 -10.25
C ILE A 238 7.42 -2.63 -11.64
N LYS A 239 6.55 -1.89 -12.34
CA LYS A 239 6.43 -2.09 -13.79
C LYS A 239 7.78 -1.67 -14.34
N LEU A 240 8.61 -2.64 -14.71
CA LEU A 240 9.69 -2.38 -15.64
C LEU A 240 8.98 -1.88 -16.90
N SER A 241 8.97 -0.57 -17.09
CA SER A 241 8.50 0.04 -18.33
C SER A 241 9.28 -0.61 -19.47
N GLU A 242 8.57 -1.09 -20.47
CA GLU A 242 9.15 -1.63 -21.71
C GLU A 242 9.95 -0.57 -22.50
N ASP A 243 10.02 0.66 -22.00
CA ASP A 243 10.67 1.82 -22.62
C ASP A 243 12.19 1.95 -22.34
N ILE A 244 12.87 0.92 -21.84
CA ILE A 244 14.35 0.96 -21.75
C ILE A 244 15.02 0.74 -23.12
N ASN A 245 14.26 0.41 -24.16
CA ASN A 245 14.78 0.20 -25.52
C ASN A 245 14.12 1.07 -26.61
N ALA A 246 13.58 2.24 -26.28
CA ALA A 246 13.07 3.20 -27.27
C ALA A 246 14.09 4.31 -27.59
#